data_AF-A0A954IR92-F1
#
_entry.id   AF-A0A954IR92-F1
#
_cell.length_a   1.000
_cell.length_b   1.000
_cell.length_c   1.000
_cell.angle_alpha   90.00
_cell.angle_beta   90.00
_cell.angle_gamma   90.00
#
_symmetry.space_group_name_H-M   'P 1'
#
loop_
_entity.id
_entity.type
_entity.pdbx_description
1 polymer ?
#
loop_
_entity_poly.entity_id
_entity_poly.type
_entity_poly.pdbx_seq_one_letter_code
_entity_poly.pdbx_strand_id
1 'polypeptide(L)'
;MILSGSEIRAQLGTNIRIDPFHEDQLNPNSYNLCLHDELLVYEEIVLDMRRPNRYRRITIPPDGLVLQPHQLYLGRTVEYTETRNYVPMLEGRSSIGRLGLFVHVTAGFGDVGFCGYWTLEIFAVQPVRVYPGVQICQIFYHTIEGDVVEYRSGKYQNNNDIQPSLLFRELGVKDDRQMTLQFDQEQKPEPNDGIPPVRED
;
A
#
# COMPACT_ATOMS: atom_id res chain seq x y z
N MET A 1 -1.51 -15.29 22.43
CA MET A 1 -0.03 -15.19 22.61
C MET A 1 0.59 -14.66 21.31
N ILE A 2 1.86 -14.21 21.31
CA ILE A 2 2.57 -13.71 20.12
C ILE A 2 3.65 -14.72 19.71
N LEU A 3 3.88 -14.89 18.40
CA LEU A 3 4.96 -15.75 17.89
C LEU A 3 6.34 -15.09 18.09
N SER A 4 7.32 -15.89 18.52
CA SER A 4 8.72 -15.47 18.47
C SER A 4 9.22 -15.47 17.01
N GLY A 5 10.34 -14.81 16.74
CA GLY A 5 10.98 -14.83 15.42
C GLY A 5 11.33 -16.25 14.97
N SER A 6 11.82 -17.08 15.89
CA SER A 6 12.10 -18.50 15.60
C SER A 6 10.82 -19.28 15.23
N GLU A 7 9.70 -18.95 15.86
CA GLU A 7 8.41 -19.57 15.55
C GLU A 7 7.87 -19.05 14.21
N ILE A 8 7.98 -17.75 13.92
CA ILE A 8 7.66 -17.19 12.59
C ILE A 8 8.44 -17.95 11.52
N ARG A 9 9.75 -18.13 11.72
CA ARG A 9 10.62 -18.89 10.80
C ARG A 9 10.13 -20.34 10.64
N ALA A 10 9.77 -21.01 11.73
CA ALA A 10 9.27 -22.38 11.70
C ALA A 10 7.93 -22.54 10.96
N GLN A 11 7.11 -21.48 10.93
CA GLN A 11 5.80 -21.46 10.28
C GLN A 11 5.88 -21.04 8.79
N LEU A 12 7.06 -20.68 8.27
CA LEU A 12 7.23 -20.33 6.86
C LEU A 12 6.93 -21.53 5.95
N GLY A 13 6.12 -21.30 4.91
CA GLY A 13 5.75 -22.32 3.93
C GLY A 13 4.59 -23.24 4.35
N THR A 14 4.10 -23.10 5.59
CA THR A 14 2.93 -23.85 6.09
C THR A 14 1.78 -22.89 6.40
N ASN A 15 1.92 -22.11 7.47
CA ASN A 15 0.91 -21.18 7.95
C ASN A 15 1.24 -19.73 7.59
N ILE A 16 2.52 -19.41 7.39
CA ILE A 16 2.97 -18.07 7.06
C ILE A 16 3.74 -18.13 5.74
N ARG A 17 3.47 -17.17 4.85
CA ARG A 17 4.31 -16.89 3.69
C ARG A 17 4.69 -15.42 3.73
N ILE A 18 5.95 -15.14 3.45
CA ILE A 18 6.49 -13.80 3.25
C ILE A 18 7.38 -13.89 2.01
N ASP A 19 7.14 -13.05 1.01
CA ASP A 19 7.80 -13.14 -0.29
C ASP A 19 8.09 -11.74 -0.86
N PRO A 20 9.37 -11.32 -0.97
CA PRO A 20 10.56 -12.06 -0.58
C PRO A 20 10.75 -12.14 0.94
N PHE A 21 11.37 -13.23 1.41
CA PHE A 21 11.82 -13.37 2.80
C PHE A 21 13.34 -13.20 2.88
N HIS A 22 13.80 -12.32 3.76
CA HIS A 22 15.20 -12.08 4.05
C HIS A 22 15.49 -12.27 5.53
N GLU A 23 16.49 -13.09 5.84
CA GLU A 23 16.79 -13.52 7.21
C GLU A 23 17.16 -12.36 8.14
N ASP A 24 17.77 -11.30 7.60
CA ASP A 24 18.17 -10.10 8.31
C ASP A 24 17.00 -9.16 8.67
N GLN A 25 15.81 -9.40 8.12
CA GLN A 25 14.58 -8.69 8.48
C GLN A 25 13.83 -9.36 9.64
N LEU A 26 14.20 -10.57 10.05
CA LEU A 26 13.56 -11.29 11.14
C LEU A 26 14.03 -10.79 12.51
N ASN A 27 13.09 -10.34 13.34
CA ASN A 27 13.32 -9.84 14.70
C ASN A 27 12.95 -10.91 15.75
N PRO A 28 13.21 -10.69 17.06
CA PRO A 28 12.86 -11.64 18.12
C PRO A 28 11.38 -12.05 18.20
N ASN A 29 10.44 -11.24 17.69
CA ASN A 29 8.99 -11.48 17.74
C ASN A 29 8.22 -10.81 16.59
N SER A 30 8.90 -10.41 15.52
CA SER A 30 8.30 -9.76 14.36
C SER A 30 9.20 -9.95 13.13
N TYR A 31 8.74 -9.48 11.98
CA TYR A 31 9.53 -9.41 10.75
C TYR A 31 9.37 -8.00 10.16
N ASN A 32 10.47 -7.32 9.83
CA ASN A 32 10.42 -5.99 9.21
C ASN A 32 9.94 -6.11 7.76
N LEU A 33 9.07 -5.21 7.31
CA LEU A 33 8.60 -5.14 5.92
C LEU A 33 9.10 -3.84 5.27
N CYS A 34 9.37 -3.89 3.97
CA CYS A 34 9.98 -2.80 3.22
C CYS A 34 8.94 -1.94 2.48
N LEU A 35 9.24 -0.65 2.32
CA LEU A 35 8.42 0.28 1.54
C LEU A 35 8.61 0.05 0.04
N HIS A 36 7.52 -0.14 -0.70
CA HIS A 36 7.54 -0.15 -2.16
C HIS A 36 7.92 1.24 -2.72
N ASP A 37 8.39 1.29 -3.97
CA ASP A 37 8.91 2.50 -4.61
C ASP A 37 7.83 3.44 -5.16
N GLU A 38 6.55 3.13 -4.92
CA GLU A 38 5.43 3.94 -5.36
C GLU A 38 4.45 4.25 -4.23
N LEU A 39 3.80 5.40 -4.34
CA LEU A 39 2.76 5.89 -3.43
C LEU A 39 1.56 6.40 -4.23
N LEU A 40 0.37 6.38 -3.63
CA LEU A 40 -0.82 7.08 -4.13
C LEU A 40 -1.12 8.29 -3.25
N VAL A 41 -1.61 9.35 -3.88
CA VAL A 41 -2.14 10.54 -3.22
C VAL A 41 -3.49 10.88 -3.82
N TYR A 42 -4.50 11.08 -2.98
CA TYR A 42 -5.82 11.50 -3.43
C TYR A 42 -5.79 12.92 -4.00
N GLU A 43 -6.58 13.16 -5.05
CA GLU A 43 -6.66 14.45 -5.73
C GLU A 43 -7.81 15.32 -5.22
N GLU A 44 -8.82 14.71 -4.60
CA GLU A 44 -9.92 15.46 -4.01
C GLU A 44 -9.53 16.10 -2.68
N ILE A 45 -10.02 17.33 -2.46
CA ILE A 45 -9.99 18.00 -1.16
C ILE A 45 -10.93 17.30 -0.17
N VAL A 46 -12.07 16.83 -0.65
CA VAL A 46 -13.08 16.12 0.14
C VAL A 46 -13.25 14.71 -0.41
N LEU A 47 -12.87 13.73 0.40
CA LEU A 47 -13.10 12.32 0.11
C LEU A 47 -14.55 11.95 0.45
N ASP A 48 -15.22 11.31 -0.50
CA ASP A 48 -16.58 10.79 -0.30
C ASP A 48 -16.53 9.26 -0.31
N MET A 49 -16.91 8.66 0.83
CA MET A 49 -16.94 7.21 1.00
C MET A 49 -17.97 6.49 0.11
N ARG A 50 -18.92 7.22 -0.50
CA ARG A 50 -19.95 6.66 -1.39
C ARG A 50 -19.50 6.56 -2.85
N ARG A 51 -18.29 6.97 -3.18
CA ARG A 51 -17.77 6.89 -4.55
C ARG A 51 -16.29 6.54 -4.57
N PRO A 52 -15.77 6.01 -5.68
CA PRO A 52 -14.33 6.00 -5.89
C PRO A 52 -13.80 7.45 -5.88
N ASN A 53 -12.70 7.67 -5.16
CA ASN A 53 -11.97 8.93 -5.13
C ASN A 53 -10.76 8.82 -6.06
N ARG A 54 -10.43 9.88 -6.79
CA ARG A 54 -9.30 9.90 -7.73
C ARG A 54 -8.01 10.02 -6.97
N TYR A 55 -6.99 9.41 -7.54
CA TYR A 55 -5.65 9.46 -7.00
C TYR A 55 -4.66 9.56 -8.15
N ARG A 56 -3.49 10.08 -7.83
CA ARG A 56 -2.32 10.04 -8.69
C ARG A 56 -1.21 9.24 -8.03
N ARG A 57 -0.36 8.66 -8.86
CA ARG A 57 0.80 7.87 -8.43
C ARG A 57 2.04 8.74 -8.32
N ILE A 58 2.89 8.44 -7.36
CA ILE A 58 4.16 9.12 -7.13
C ILE A 58 5.23 8.05 -6.95
N THR A 59 6.28 8.12 -7.77
CA THR A 59 7.48 7.27 -7.60
C THR A 59 8.42 7.92 -6.59
N ILE A 60 8.95 7.12 -5.66
CA ILE A 60 9.99 7.53 -4.72
C ILE A 60 11.34 7.40 -5.45
N PRO A 61 12.04 8.50 -5.72
CA PRO A 61 13.31 8.42 -6.44
C PRO A 61 14.41 7.82 -5.56
N PRO A 62 15.54 7.34 -6.13
CA PRO A 62 16.63 6.74 -5.36
C PRO A 62 17.24 7.64 -4.30
N ASP A 63 17.23 8.96 -4.51
CA ASP A 63 17.69 9.99 -3.56
C ASP A 63 16.62 10.39 -2.52
N GLY A 64 15.43 9.79 -2.59
CA GLY A 64 14.37 9.86 -1.61
C GLY A 64 13.31 10.92 -1.88
N LEU A 65 12.10 10.67 -1.37
CA LEU A 65 10.95 11.57 -1.46
C LEU A 65 10.69 12.22 -0.11
N VAL A 66 10.53 13.55 -0.06
CA VAL A 66 10.08 14.24 1.15
C VAL A 66 8.57 14.18 1.25
N LEU A 67 8.07 13.42 2.22
CA LEU A 67 6.66 13.39 2.61
C LEU A 67 6.33 14.65 3.41
N GLN A 68 5.24 15.31 3.04
CA GLN A 68 4.81 16.56 3.67
C GLN A 68 3.76 16.30 4.75
N PRO A 69 3.69 17.14 5.80
CA PRO A 69 2.58 17.13 6.74
C PRO A 69 1.23 17.40 6.06
N HIS A 70 0.15 17.00 6.73
CA HIS A 70 -1.25 17.22 6.29
C HIS A 70 -1.65 16.51 4.99
N GLN A 71 -0.84 15.57 4.51
CA GLN A 71 -1.12 14.75 3.35
C GLN A 71 -1.13 13.27 3.75
N LEU A 72 -2.16 12.54 3.36
CA LEU A 72 -2.15 11.07 3.39
C LEU A 72 -1.45 10.56 2.13
N TYR A 73 -0.51 9.64 2.33
CA TYR A 73 0.10 8.84 1.27
C TYR A 73 -0.29 7.39 1.48
N LEU A 74 -0.81 6.74 0.43
CA LEU A 74 -1.01 5.29 0.46
C LEU A 74 0.22 4.63 -0.17
N GLY A 75 0.88 3.77 0.59
CA GLY A 75 1.96 2.93 0.07
C GLY A 75 1.56 1.47 0.11
N ARG A 76 2.51 0.60 -0.25
CA ARG A 76 2.42 -0.82 0.07
C ARG A 76 3.76 -1.38 0.53
N THR A 77 3.71 -2.56 1.14
CA THR A 77 4.91 -3.34 1.38
C THR A 77 5.47 -3.92 0.08
N VAL A 78 6.79 -4.10 0.04
CA VAL A 78 7.45 -4.88 -1.01
C VAL A 78 7.05 -6.35 -0.90
N GLU A 79 6.99 -6.85 0.34
CA GLU A 79 6.71 -8.24 0.62
C GLU A 79 5.20 -8.52 0.49
N TYR A 80 4.91 -9.57 -0.25
CA TYR A 80 3.64 -10.26 -0.26
C TYR A 80 3.56 -11.20 0.94
N THR A 81 2.41 -11.23 1.63
CA THR A 81 2.22 -12.13 2.77
C THR A 81 0.99 -13.00 2.59
N GLU A 82 1.05 -14.24 3.09
CA GLU A 82 -0.11 -15.09 3.32
C GLU A 82 -0.09 -15.56 4.78
N THR A 83 -1.24 -15.53 5.46
CA THR A 83 -1.31 -15.99 6.85
C THR A 83 -2.50 -16.92 7.05
N ARG A 84 -2.27 -18.07 7.68
CA ARG A 84 -3.27 -19.06 8.10
C ARG A 84 -3.08 -19.37 9.58
N ASN A 85 -4.16 -19.67 10.29
CA ASN A 85 -4.15 -20.06 11.71
C ASN A 85 -3.53 -19.06 12.69
N TYR A 86 -3.17 -17.86 12.23
CA TYR A 86 -2.64 -16.77 13.02
C TYR A 86 -3.26 -15.45 12.58
N VAL A 87 -3.34 -14.50 13.51
CA VAL A 87 -3.79 -13.14 13.26
C VAL A 87 -2.56 -12.27 13.00
N PRO A 88 -2.31 -11.85 11.75
CA PRO A 88 -1.21 -10.93 11.47
C PRO A 88 -1.54 -9.53 11.97
N MET A 89 -0.53 -8.86 12.52
CA MET A 89 -0.62 -7.49 13.01
C MET A 89 0.54 -6.68 12.44
N LEU A 90 0.22 -5.55 11.81
CA LEU A 90 1.16 -4.60 11.25
C LEU A 90 1.39 -3.45 12.25
N GLU A 91 2.65 -3.12 12.49
CA GLU A 91 3.04 -2.01 13.37
C GLU A 91 4.15 -1.16 12.78
N GLY A 92 4.21 0.09 13.23
CA GLY A 92 5.35 0.96 12.95
C GLY A 92 6.64 0.44 13.60
N ARG A 93 7.79 0.75 12.99
CA ARG A 93 9.08 0.57 13.64
C ARG A 93 9.34 1.75 14.56
N SER A 94 9.89 1.52 15.76
CA SER A 94 10.15 2.61 16.73
C SER A 94 11.02 3.71 16.12
N SER A 95 12.04 3.36 15.33
CA SER A 95 12.91 4.33 14.66
C SER A 95 12.17 5.23 13.67
N ILE A 96 11.18 4.68 12.96
CA ILE A 96 10.34 5.42 12.01
C ILE A 96 9.37 6.33 12.75
N GLY A 97 8.69 5.80 13.78
CA GLY A 97 7.79 6.61 14.62
C GLY A 97 8.49 7.77 15.32
N ARG A 98 9.77 7.62 15.70
CA ARG A 98 10.58 8.70 16.30
C ARG A 98 10.90 9.86 15.35
N LEU A 99 10.77 9.66 14.04
CA LEU A 99 10.81 10.75 13.04
C LEU A 99 9.46 11.47 12.90
N GLY A 100 8.42 11.03 13.63
CA GLY A 100 7.07 11.50 13.46
C GLY A 100 6.40 10.94 12.21
N LEU A 101 6.83 9.78 11.72
CA LEU A 101 6.20 9.11 10.57
C LEU A 101 5.31 7.96 11.06
N PHE A 102 4.02 8.07 10.80
CA PHE A 102 3.06 6.98 10.95
C PHE A 102 3.00 6.20 9.65
N VAL A 103 2.93 4.88 9.74
CA VAL A 103 2.94 3.96 8.58
C VAL A 103 1.67 3.10 8.50
N HIS A 104 0.88 3.12 9.57
CA HIS A 104 -0.53 2.78 9.62
C HIS A 104 -1.17 3.73 10.64
N VAL A 105 -2.42 4.15 10.42
CA VAL A 105 -3.13 5.06 11.34
C VAL A 105 -4.21 4.30 12.11
N THR A 106 -4.90 3.37 11.44
CA THR A 106 -6.11 2.75 12.01
C THR A 106 -6.20 1.24 11.85
N ALA A 107 -5.61 0.66 10.80
CA ALA A 107 -5.85 -0.73 10.40
C ALA A 107 -4.58 -1.61 10.47
N GLY A 108 -3.95 -1.69 11.64
CA GLY A 108 -2.85 -2.64 11.88
C GLY A 108 -3.31 -4.11 12.03
N PHE A 109 -4.60 -4.36 12.26
CA PHE A 109 -5.16 -5.70 12.41
C PHE A 109 -5.42 -6.34 11.05
N GLY A 110 -4.80 -7.50 10.78
CA GLY A 110 -5.12 -8.31 9.61
C GLY A 110 -5.93 -9.56 9.96
N ASP A 111 -6.79 -9.94 9.04
CA ASP A 111 -7.63 -11.12 9.19
C ASP A 111 -6.85 -12.43 8.94
N VAL A 112 -7.22 -13.50 9.64
CA VAL A 112 -6.71 -14.85 9.37
C VAL A 112 -7.14 -15.26 7.96
N GLY A 113 -6.23 -15.76 7.14
CA GLY A 113 -6.49 -16.11 5.74
C GLY A 113 -6.20 -14.98 4.76
N PHE A 114 -5.77 -13.79 5.21
CA PHE A 114 -5.35 -12.72 4.31
C PHE A 114 -4.11 -13.13 3.49
N CYS A 115 -4.15 -12.80 2.20
CA CYS A 115 -3.12 -13.02 1.20
C CYS A 115 -2.97 -11.74 0.36
N GLY A 116 -1.82 -11.08 0.38
CA GLY A 116 -1.66 -9.80 -0.32
C GLY A 116 -0.48 -8.98 0.16
N TYR A 117 -0.31 -7.83 -0.49
CA TYR A 117 0.55 -6.76 0.02
C TYR A 117 -0.20 -5.94 1.07
N TRP A 118 0.52 -5.42 2.05
CA TRP A 118 -0.05 -4.55 3.07
C TRP A 118 -0.09 -3.13 2.55
N THR A 119 -1.28 -2.55 2.46
CA THR A 119 -1.42 -1.12 2.17
C THR A 119 -1.03 -0.32 3.42
N LEU A 120 -0.18 0.68 3.24
CA LEU A 120 0.35 1.53 4.29
C LEU A 120 -0.35 2.88 4.26
N GLU A 121 -0.89 3.30 5.40
CA GLU A 121 -1.49 4.64 5.60
C GLU A 121 -0.40 5.55 6.16
N ILE A 122 0.37 6.19 5.28
CA ILE A 122 1.56 6.94 5.66
C ILE A 122 1.20 8.40 5.91
N PHE A 123 1.49 8.89 7.12
CA PHE A 123 1.26 10.27 7.53
C PHE A 123 2.48 10.80 8.27
N ALA A 124 2.97 11.97 7.88
CA ALA A 124 4.13 12.61 8.49
C ALA A 124 3.71 13.79 9.36
N VAL A 125 4.20 13.85 10.60
CA VAL A 125 4.00 15.01 11.51
C VAL A 125 4.90 16.16 11.09
N GLN A 126 6.12 15.84 10.65
CA GLN A 126 7.11 16.77 10.14
C GLN A 126 7.49 16.36 8.72
N PRO A 127 8.10 17.22 7.89
CA PRO A 127 8.67 16.78 6.62
C PRO A 127 9.70 15.67 6.83
N VAL A 128 9.45 14.48 6.27
CA VAL A 128 10.30 13.30 6.42
C VAL A 128 10.68 12.77 5.05
N ARG A 129 11.98 12.62 4.79
CA ARG A 129 12.48 11.96 3.58
C ARG A 129 12.43 10.45 3.74
N VAL A 130 11.75 9.77 2.83
CA VAL A 130 11.69 8.30 2.74
C VAL A 130 12.41 7.82 1.49
N TYR A 131 12.84 6.56 1.50
CA TYR A 131 13.57 5.92 0.42
C TYR A 131 12.88 4.61 0.03
N PRO A 132 12.91 4.20 -1.25
CA PRO A 132 12.38 2.90 -1.65
C PRO A 132 13.16 1.78 -0.97
N GLY A 133 12.49 0.69 -0.60
CA GLY A 133 13.10 -0.49 0.02
C GLY A 133 13.49 -0.31 1.49
N VAL A 134 13.24 0.85 2.11
CA VAL A 134 13.48 1.01 3.55
C VAL A 134 12.56 0.09 4.33
N GLN A 135 13.10 -0.64 5.32
CA GLN A 135 12.30 -1.37 6.30
C GLN A 135 11.40 -0.37 7.06
N ILE A 136 10.12 -0.29 6.72
CA ILE A 136 9.24 0.84 7.08
C ILE A 136 8.32 0.47 8.24
N CYS A 137 7.86 -0.77 8.27
CA CYS A 137 6.99 -1.32 9.30
C CYS A 137 7.46 -2.72 9.69
N GLN A 138 6.72 -3.37 10.56
CA GLN A 138 6.97 -4.74 10.98
C GLN A 138 5.65 -5.48 11.13
N ILE A 139 5.67 -6.78 10.86
CA ILE A 139 4.53 -7.68 11.07
C ILE A 139 4.85 -8.66 12.19
N PHE A 140 3.87 -8.93 13.04
CA PHE A 140 3.93 -9.97 14.06
C PHE A 140 2.60 -10.73 14.09
N TYR A 141 2.58 -11.87 14.77
CA TYR A 141 1.49 -12.82 14.64
C TYR A 141 0.96 -13.23 16.00
N HIS A 142 -0.35 -13.13 16.18
CA HIS A 142 -1.04 -13.66 17.35
C HIS A 142 -1.59 -15.05 17.08
N THR A 143 -1.54 -15.90 18.11
CA THR A 143 -2.36 -17.12 18.16
C THR A 143 -3.83 -16.75 18.28
N ILE A 144 -4.69 -17.55 17.64
CA ILE A 144 -6.15 -17.45 17.73
C ILE A 144 -6.71 -18.74 18.37
N GLU A 145 -7.81 -18.62 19.10
CA GLU A 145 -8.49 -19.76 19.76
C GLU A 145 -9.92 -19.92 19.23
N GLY A 146 -10.40 -21.16 19.19
CA GLY A 146 -11.72 -21.52 18.65
C GLY A 146 -11.68 -21.88 17.16
N ASP A 147 -12.87 -22.10 16.58
CA ASP A 147 -13.00 -22.40 15.16
C ASP A 147 -12.66 -21.17 14.32
N VAL A 148 -11.72 -21.33 13.39
CA VAL A 148 -11.25 -20.25 12.53
C VAL A 148 -12.06 -20.21 11.23
N VAL A 149 -12.65 -19.04 10.95
CA VAL A 149 -13.24 -18.72 9.64
C VAL A 149 -12.28 -17.80 8.90
N GLU A 150 -11.71 -18.29 7.80
CA GLU A 150 -10.76 -17.51 7.02
C GLU A 150 -11.43 -16.34 6.28
N TYR A 151 -10.65 -15.26 6.14
CA TYR A 151 -10.99 -14.08 5.37
C TYR A 151 -11.23 -14.42 3.90
N ARG A 152 -12.43 -14.10 3.44
CA ARG A 152 -12.85 -14.25 2.05
C ARG A 152 -13.60 -13.00 1.63
N SER A 153 -12.86 -12.03 1.11
CA SER A 153 -13.40 -10.74 0.66
C SER A 153 -12.97 -10.45 -0.76
N GLY A 154 -13.90 -9.95 -1.59
CA GLY A 154 -13.58 -9.45 -2.92
C GLY A 154 -13.00 -8.02 -2.93
N LYS A 155 -12.74 -7.41 -1.76
CA LYS A 155 -12.21 -6.04 -1.69
C LYS A 155 -10.69 -6.02 -1.77
N TYR A 156 -10.01 -6.64 -0.81
CA TYR A 156 -8.56 -6.47 -0.64
C TYR A 156 -7.76 -7.77 -0.64
N GLN A 157 -8.45 -8.93 -0.72
CA GLN A 157 -7.81 -10.23 -0.81
C GLN A 157 -7.11 -10.40 -2.15
N ASN A 158 -5.93 -11.01 -2.15
CA ASN A 158 -5.07 -11.22 -3.32
C ASN A 158 -4.78 -9.92 -4.10
N ASN A 159 -4.63 -8.80 -3.38
CA ASN A 159 -4.24 -7.55 -4.01
C ASN A 159 -2.83 -7.67 -4.63
N ASN A 160 -2.61 -6.96 -5.74
CA ASN A 160 -1.33 -6.95 -6.47
C ASN A 160 -0.71 -5.55 -6.57
N ASP A 161 -1.34 -4.56 -5.93
CA ASP A 161 -0.95 -3.16 -6.03
C ASP A 161 -1.44 -2.38 -4.80
N ILE A 162 -1.01 -1.13 -4.65
CA ILE A 162 -1.48 -0.18 -3.62
C ILE A 162 -3.00 -0.03 -3.76
N GLN A 163 -3.74 -0.43 -2.74
CA GLN A 163 -5.20 -0.42 -2.81
C GLN A 163 -5.77 0.87 -2.22
N PRO A 164 -6.44 1.73 -3.01
CA PRO A 164 -7.29 2.77 -2.45
C PRO A 164 -8.51 2.16 -1.76
N SER A 165 -9.25 2.98 -1.01
CA SER A 165 -10.44 2.50 -0.31
C SER A 165 -11.53 2.05 -1.28
N LEU A 166 -12.06 0.86 -1.05
CA LEU A 166 -13.23 0.28 -1.73
C LEU A 166 -14.50 0.35 -0.87
N LEU A 167 -14.53 1.22 0.13
CA LEU A 167 -15.65 1.36 1.07
C LEU A 167 -16.99 1.63 0.37
N PHE A 168 -16.99 2.33 -0.76
CA PHE A 168 -18.20 2.59 -1.55
C PHE A 168 -18.94 1.32 -2.00
N ARG A 169 -18.22 0.19 -2.15
CA ARG A 169 -18.82 -1.11 -2.46
C ARG A 169 -19.69 -1.64 -1.32
N GLU A 170 -19.35 -1.31 -0.07
CA GLU A 170 -20.18 -1.63 1.11
C GLU A 170 -21.46 -0.81 1.14
N LEU A 171 -21.40 0.39 0.60
CA LEU A 171 -22.52 1.32 0.51
C LEU A 171 -23.41 1.08 -0.72
N GLY A 172 -23.19 -0.05 -1.43
CA GLY A 172 -24.04 -0.51 -2.52
C GLY A 172 -23.72 0.08 -3.90
N VAL A 173 -22.62 0.83 -4.04
CA VAL A 173 -22.21 1.42 -5.33
C VAL A 173 -21.39 0.41 -6.13
N LYS A 174 -21.87 0.11 -7.35
CA LYS A 174 -21.29 -0.91 -8.24
C LYS A 174 -20.34 -0.36 -9.31
N ASP A 175 -20.35 0.95 -9.55
CA ASP A 175 -19.45 1.58 -10.53
C ASP A 175 -18.09 1.79 -9.88
N ASP A 176 -17.11 0.98 -10.29
CA ASP A 176 -15.73 0.99 -9.81
C ASP A 176 -14.77 1.56 -10.87
N ARG A 177 -15.26 2.45 -11.73
CA ARG A 177 -14.37 3.24 -12.58
C ARG A 177 -13.57 4.19 -11.70
N GLN A 178 -12.49 3.68 -11.11
CA GLN A 178 -11.42 4.50 -10.60
C GLN A 178 -10.87 5.29 -11.79
N MET A 179 -11.11 6.60 -11.79
CA MET A 179 -10.63 7.46 -12.85
C MET A 179 -9.14 7.69 -12.63
N THR A 180 -8.31 6.92 -13.32
CA THR A 180 -6.89 7.20 -13.47
C THR A 180 -6.72 8.32 -14.49
N LEU A 181 -6.09 9.42 -14.11
CA LEU A 181 -5.70 10.44 -15.08
C LEU A 181 -4.51 9.92 -15.88
N GLN A 182 -4.71 9.67 -17.18
CA GLN A 182 -3.63 9.43 -18.12
C GLN A 182 -2.98 10.77 -18.44
N PHE A 183 -1.75 11.00 -17.95
CA PHE A 183 -0.96 12.17 -18.33
C PHE A 183 0.02 11.91 -19.50
N ASP A 184 0.07 10.67 -20.02
CA ASP A 184 0.98 10.28 -21.11
C ASP A 184 0.28 10.12 -22.47
N GLN A 185 -0.58 11.07 -22.83
CA GLN A 185 -0.76 11.37 -24.25
C GLN A 185 0.13 12.56 -24.57
N GLU A 186 1.39 12.27 -24.94
CA GLU A 186 2.17 13.18 -25.77
C GLU A 186 1.24 13.70 -26.86
N GLN A 187 1.00 15.01 -26.87
CA GLN A 187 0.33 15.69 -27.98
C GLN A 187 1.14 15.38 -29.25
N LYS A 188 0.72 14.36 -30.00
CA LYS A 188 1.15 14.23 -31.39
C LYS A 188 0.70 15.52 -32.08
N PRO A 189 1.61 16.27 -32.72
CA PRO A 189 1.20 17.44 -33.48
C PRO A 189 0.22 16.96 -34.56
N GLU A 190 -0.95 17.59 -34.63
CA GLU A 190 -1.91 17.32 -35.68
C GLU A 190 -1.25 17.58 -37.05
N PRO A 191 -1.57 16.78 -38.07
CA PRO A 191 -1.06 17.01 -39.41
C PRO A 191 -1.55 18.38 -39.90
N ASN A 192 -0.59 19.20 -40.31
CA ASN A 192 -0.79 20.53 -40.85
C ASN A 192 -1.71 20.46 -42.08
N ASP A 193 -2.99 20.77 -41.91
CA ASP A 193 -3.92 20.90 -43.03
C ASP A 193 -3.47 22.07 -43.90
N GLY A 194 -3.02 21.71 -45.11
CA GLY A 194 -2.36 22.60 -46.04
C GLY A 194 -3.17 23.87 -46.33
N ILE A 195 -2.51 25.01 -46.17
CA ILE A 195 -2.94 26.29 -46.72
C ILE A 195 -2.92 26.14 -48.26
N PRO A 196 -4.05 26.31 -48.97
CA PRO A 196 -4.03 26.30 -50.44
C PRO A 196 -3.32 27.57 -50.93
N PRO A 197 -2.52 27.49 -52.01
CA PRO A 197 -1.78 28.63 -52.51
C PRO A 197 -2.73 29.72 -53.03
N VAL A 198 -2.46 30.94 -52.61
CA VAL A 198 -3.07 32.17 -53.15
C VAL A 198 -2.68 32.27 -54.63
N ARG A 199 -3.68 32.38 -55.51
CA ARG A 199 -3.45 32.70 -56.92
C ARG A 199 -3.04 34.17 -57.03
N GLU A 200 -1.86 34.43 -57.55
CA GLU A 200 -1.47 35.75 -58.06
C GLU A 200 -1.99 35.88 -59.50
N ASP A 201 -2.74 36.95 -59.75
CA ASP A 201 -3.02 37.51 -61.08
C ASP A 201 -2.02 38.64 -61.37
#